data_AF-A0A218V1Y4-F1
#
_entry.id   AF-A0A218V1Y4-F1
#
_cell.length_a   1.000
_cell.length_b   1.000
_cell.length_c   1.000
_cell.angle_alpha   90.00
_cell.angle_beta   90.00
_cell.angle_gamma   90.00
#
_symmetry.space_group_name_H-M   'P 1'
#
loop_
_entity.id
_entity.type
_entity.pdbx_description
1 polymer ?
#
loop_
_entity_poly.entity_id
_entity_poly.type
_entity_poly.pdbx_seq_one_letter_code
_entity_poly.pdbx_strand_id
1 'polypeptide(L)'
;MKDGLRHLVQTLQLYLKTEIQDESQLPPAIDFFQIFTKVTCNCFTISNGEMQDVGVGLYPSMSLLNHSCDPNCVIVFEGYQLLLHSVREMQIGEELTISYVESLMPTRERQKQ
;
A
#
# COMPACT_ATOMS: atom_id res chain seq x y z
N MET A 1 7.10 -10.64 -12.22
CA MET A 1 7.38 -9.20 -11.97
C MET A 1 6.57 -8.26 -12.89
N LYS A 2 6.56 -8.45 -14.23
CA LYS A 2 5.70 -7.66 -15.15
C LYS A 2 4.17 -7.89 -15.00
N ASP A 3 3.75 -9.03 -14.43
CA ASP A 3 2.32 -9.37 -14.24
C ASP A 3 1.68 -8.81 -12.97
N GLY A 4 2.46 -8.56 -11.91
CA GLY A 4 1.98 -7.91 -10.68
C GLY A 4 1.64 -6.43 -10.92
N LEU A 5 2.47 -5.75 -11.72
CA LEU A 5 2.24 -4.38 -12.19
C LEU A 5 1.00 -4.26 -13.09
N ARG A 6 0.63 -5.30 -13.85
CA ARG A 6 -0.63 -5.32 -14.63
C ARG A 6 -1.88 -5.47 -13.76
N HIS A 7 -1.84 -6.34 -12.76
CA HIS A 7 -2.96 -6.56 -11.82
C HIS A 7 -3.25 -5.33 -10.96
N LEU A 8 -2.19 -4.63 -10.55
CA LEU A 8 -2.32 -3.39 -9.82
C LEU A 8 -2.89 -2.26 -10.70
N VAL A 9 -2.43 -2.13 -11.96
CA VAL A 9 -2.96 -1.15 -12.93
C VAL A 9 -4.45 -1.39 -13.25
N GLN A 10 -4.92 -2.63 -13.35
CA GLN A 10 -6.36 -2.94 -13.46
C GLN A 10 -7.15 -2.61 -12.18
N THR A 11 -6.56 -2.88 -11.02
CA THR A 11 -7.19 -2.60 -9.73
C THR A 11 -7.39 -1.09 -9.54
N LEU A 12 -6.39 -0.29 -9.86
CA LEU A 12 -6.46 1.18 -9.86
C LEU A 12 -7.46 1.75 -10.87
N GLN A 13 -7.54 1.19 -12.07
CA GLN A 13 -8.47 1.66 -13.10
C GLN A 13 -9.94 1.36 -12.77
N LEU A 14 -10.23 0.35 -11.94
CA LEU A 14 -11.57 0.11 -11.37
C LEU A 14 -11.92 1.14 -10.29
N TYR A 15 -11.01 1.41 -9.35
CA TYR A 15 -11.21 2.44 -8.32
C TYR A 15 -11.49 3.83 -8.94
N LEU A 16 -10.81 4.17 -10.04
CA LEU A 16 -10.89 5.46 -10.73
C LEU A 16 -12.03 5.57 -11.77
N LYS A 17 -12.71 4.49 -12.12
CA LYS A 17 -13.98 4.59 -12.85
C LYS A 17 -15.14 4.97 -11.92
N THR A 18 -15.06 4.61 -10.64
CA THR A 18 -16.07 4.79 -9.57
C THR A 18 -16.00 6.10 -8.80
N GLU A 19 -15.29 7.13 -9.29
CA GLU A 19 -15.85 8.50 -9.21
C GLU A 19 -16.97 8.66 -10.26
N ILE A 20 -17.92 7.71 -10.22
CA ILE A 20 -19.09 7.69 -11.06
C ILE A 20 -19.91 8.93 -10.67
N GLN A 21 -20.04 9.87 -11.61
CA GLN A 21 -20.93 11.03 -11.47
C GLN A 21 -22.42 10.64 -11.47
N ASP A 22 -22.76 9.35 -11.62
CA ASP A 22 -24.12 8.81 -11.76
C ASP A 22 -24.23 7.32 -11.33
N GLU A 23 -24.81 7.04 -10.13
CA GLU A 23 -24.98 5.70 -9.54
C GLU A 23 -25.46 4.59 -10.49
N SER A 24 -26.12 4.92 -11.60
CA SER A 24 -26.58 3.97 -12.62
C SER A 24 -25.46 3.28 -13.43
N GLN A 25 -24.21 3.75 -13.34
CA GLN A 25 -23.07 3.20 -14.11
C GLN A 25 -22.20 2.18 -13.35
N LEU A 26 -22.57 1.82 -12.12
CA LEU A 26 -21.89 0.78 -11.36
C LEU A 26 -22.04 -0.56 -12.10
N PRO A 27 -20.95 -1.27 -12.47
CA PRO A 27 -21.09 -2.58 -13.07
C PRO A 27 -21.91 -3.49 -12.12
N PRO A 28 -22.90 -4.24 -12.62
CA PRO A 28 -23.85 -5.01 -11.81
C PRO A 28 -23.23 -6.12 -10.94
N ALA A 29 -21.89 -6.27 -11.00
CA ALA A 29 -21.08 -7.21 -10.25
C ALA A 29 -20.04 -6.54 -9.33
N ILE A 30 -20.29 -5.31 -8.85
CA ILE A 30 -19.44 -4.72 -7.80
C ILE A 30 -19.58 -5.55 -6.52
N ASP A 31 -18.53 -6.32 -6.25
CA ASP A 31 -18.36 -7.03 -5.01
C ASP A 31 -17.71 -6.09 -3.99
N PHE A 32 -18.55 -5.50 -3.14
CA PHE A 32 -18.12 -4.60 -2.08
C PHE A 32 -17.10 -5.25 -1.13
N PHE A 33 -17.20 -6.56 -0.89
CA PHE A 33 -16.24 -7.26 -0.04
C PHE A 33 -14.86 -7.32 -0.70
N GLN A 34 -14.81 -7.52 -2.02
CA GLN A 34 -13.53 -7.47 -2.75
C GLN A 34 -12.90 -6.09 -2.72
N ILE A 35 -13.69 -5.04 -2.92
CA ILE A 35 -13.17 -3.66 -2.85
C ILE A 35 -12.67 -3.38 -1.44
N PHE A 36 -13.48 -3.66 -0.42
CA PHE A 36 -13.10 -3.45 0.98
C PHE A 36 -11.81 -4.19 1.35
N THR A 37 -11.71 -5.48 1.00
CA THR A 37 -10.50 -6.28 1.22
C THR A 37 -9.28 -5.67 0.53
N LYS A 38 -9.44 -5.18 -0.71
CA LYS A 38 -8.36 -4.50 -1.42
C LYS A 38 -7.98 -3.18 -0.75
N VAL A 39 -8.93 -2.38 -0.25
CA VAL A 39 -8.59 -1.17 0.52
C VAL A 39 -7.79 -1.55 1.75
N THR A 40 -8.32 -2.44 2.59
CA THR A 40 -7.74 -2.76 3.91
C THR A 40 -6.37 -3.40 3.80
N CYS A 41 -6.11 -4.18 2.74
CA CYS A 41 -4.80 -4.82 2.55
C CYS A 41 -3.76 -3.92 1.87
N ASN A 42 -4.16 -2.82 1.22
CA ASN A 42 -3.26 -2.02 0.39
C ASN A 42 -3.20 -0.53 0.79
N CYS A 43 -3.95 -0.13 1.82
CA CYS A 43 -3.92 1.22 2.33
C CYS A 43 -2.69 1.46 3.22
N PHE A 44 -2.25 2.71 3.24
CA PHE A 44 -1.14 3.18 4.06
C PHE A 44 -1.65 4.19 5.07
N THR A 45 -1.23 4.03 6.31
CA THR A 45 -1.37 5.09 7.31
C THR A 45 -0.41 6.22 6.96
N ILE A 46 -0.94 7.44 6.84
CA ILE A 46 -0.18 8.65 6.56
C ILE A 46 0.16 9.29 7.90
N SER A 47 1.44 9.52 8.14
CA SER A 47 1.92 10.14 9.37
C SER A 47 2.57 11.50 9.08
N ASN A 48 2.47 12.45 10.02
CA ASN A 48 3.12 13.76 9.89
C ASN A 48 4.61 13.71 10.31
N GLY A 49 5.30 14.86 10.28
CA GLY A 49 6.71 14.96 10.69
C GLY A 49 6.98 14.64 12.17
N GLU A 50 5.94 14.55 13.01
CA GLU A 50 6.02 14.10 14.41
C GLU A 50 5.69 12.60 14.55
N MET A 51 5.59 11.87 13.43
CA MET A 51 5.25 10.45 13.38
C MET A 51 3.85 10.15 13.97
N GLN A 52 2.95 11.15 13.98
CA GLN A 52 1.56 10.98 14.35
C GLN A 52 0.74 10.62 13.13
N ASP A 53 -0.15 9.64 13.28
CA ASP A 53 -1.07 9.23 12.23
C ASP A 53 -2.14 10.32 12.02
N VAL A 54 -2.23 10.81 10.79
CA VAL A 54 -3.13 11.91 10.41
C VAL A 54 -4.14 11.50 9.33
N GLY A 55 -3.99 10.32 8.74
CA GLY A 55 -4.94 9.83 7.74
C GLY A 55 -4.57 8.46 7.17
N VAL A 56 -5.33 8.05 6.16
CA VAL A 56 -5.11 6.80 5.40
C VAL A 56 -5.20 7.12 3.91
N GLY A 57 -4.31 6.54 3.11
CA GLY A 57 -4.28 6.73 1.66
C GLY A 57 -4.04 5.44 0.88
N LEU A 58 -4.52 5.40 -0.35
CA LEU A 58 -4.21 4.33 -1.30
C LEU A 58 -3.10 4.82 -2.22
N TYR A 59 -1.98 4.11 -2.22
CA TYR A 59 -0.81 4.40 -3.06
C TYR A 59 -0.45 3.16 -3.86
N PRO A 60 -1.21 2.81 -4.92
CA PRO A 60 -1.18 1.42 -5.34
C PRO A 60 0.15 1.01 -5.96
N SER A 61 0.90 1.93 -6.58
CA SER A 61 2.27 1.66 -7.02
C SER A 61 3.18 1.19 -5.88
N MET A 62 2.95 1.69 -4.67
CA MET A 62 3.68 1.31 -3.46
C MET A 62 3.10 0.07 -2.79
N SER A 63 1.81 -0.24 -3.01
CA SER A 63 1.19 -1.49 -2.55
C SER A 63 1.76 -2.76 -3.19
N LEU A 64 2.68 -2.62 -4.16
CA LEU A 64 3.44 -3.74 -4.73
C LEU A 64 4.65 -4.16 -3.88
N LEU A 65 5.10 -3.32 -2.95
CA LEU A 65 6.28 -3.58 -2.13
C LEU A 65 5.92 -4.58 -1.04
N ASN A 66 6.58 -5.74 -1.02
CA ASN A 66 6.29 -6.77 -0.03
C ASN A 66 6.83 -6.43 1.36
N HIS A 67 6.32 -7.15 2.36
CA HIS A 67 6.80 -7.06 3.73
C HIS A 67 8.16 -7.76 3.90
N SER A 68 9.07 -7.11 4.64
CA SER A 68 10.19 -7.76 5.32
C SER A 68 10.27 -7.26 6.76
N CYS A 69 10.57 -8.15 7.72
CA CYS A 69 10.93 -7.76 9.09
C CYS A 69 12.32 -7.09 9.17
N ASP A 70 13.12 -7.21 8.10
CA ASP A 70 14.40 -6.52 7.89
C ASP A 70 14.36 -5.83 6.50
N PRO A 71 13.62 -4.71 6.37
CA PRO A 71 13.35 -4.10 5.08
C PRO A 71 14.56 -3.35 4.53
N ASN A 72 14.62 -3.18 3.21
CA ASN A 72 15.61 -2.32 2.56
C ASN A 72 15.09 -0.93 2.22
N CYS A 73 13.79 -0.69 2.36
CA CYS A 73 13.18 0.61 2.15
C CYS A 73 12.31 1.04 3.33
N VAL A 74 12.15 2.36 3.49
CA VAL A 74 11.23 3.01 4.41
C VAL A 74 10.35 4.00 3.66
N ILE A 75 9.12 4.17 4.15
CA ILE A 75 8.17 5.15 3.64
C ILE A 75 8.15 6.36 4.58
N VAL A 76 8.24 7.55 4.00
CA VAL A 76 8.08 8.83 4.69
C VAL A 76 7.00 9.63 3.97
N PHE A 77 6.24 10.44 4.72
CA PHE A 77 5.20 11.27 4.16
C PHE A 77 5.53 12.76 4.27
N GLU A 78 5.37 13.49 3.17
CA GLU A 78 5.34 14.95 3.13
C GLU A 78 3.91 15.38 2.76
N GLY A 79 3.09 15.64 3.79
CA GLY A 79 1.64 15.78 3.61
C GLY A 79 1.03 14.47 3.10
N TYR A 80 0.42 14.47 1.91
CA TYR A 80 -0.11 13.27 1.26
C TYR A 80 0.89 12.64 0.27
N GLN A 81 2.10 13.17 0.14
CA GLN A 81 3.09 12.62 -0.77
C GLN A 81 3.87 11.50 -0.07
N LEU A 82 3.86 10.31 -0.67
CA LEU A 82 4.60 9.14 -0.20
C LEU A 82 6.00 9.12 -0.83
N LEU A 83 7.04 9.18 -0.01
CA LEU A 83 8.44 9.08 -0.37
C LEU A 83 9.00 7.73 0.04
N LEU A 84 9.63 7.01 -0.88
CA LEU A 84 10.30 5.73 -0.62
C LEU A 84 11.81 5.94 -0.58
N HIS A 85 12.45 5.64 0.55
CA HIS A 85 13.89 5.79 0.74
C HIS A 85 14.54 4.44 1.03
N SER A 86 15.68 4.17 0.42
CA SER A 86 16.53 3.04 0.80
C SER A 86 17.15 3.28 2.18
N VAL A 87 17.15 2.27 3.06
CA VAL A 87 17.77 2.34 4.39
C VAL A 87 19.10 1.57 4.49
N ARG A 88 19.46 0.85 3.43
CA ARG A 88 20.73 0.13 3.30
C ARG A 88 21.13 0.04 1.83
N GLU A 89 22.39 -0.33 1.59
CA GLU A 89 22.84 -0.66 0.24
C GLU A 89 22.05 -1.84 -0.34
N MET A 90 21.82 -1.80 -1.65
CA MET A 90 20.99 -2.76 -2.37
C MET A 90 21.70 -3.25 -3.63
N GLN A 91 21.47 -4.51 -3.97
CA GLN A 91 21.99 -5.09 -5.20
C GLN A 91 21.00 -4.93 -6.36
N ILE A 92 21.52 -4.90 -7.58
CA ILE A 92 20.68 -4.89 -8.79
C ILE A 92 19.84 -6.16 -8.81
N GLY A 93 18.51 -6.00 -8.92
CA GLY A 93 17.55 -7.10 -8.94
C GLY A 93 17.10 -7.58 -7.56
N GLU A 94 17.62 -6.99 -6.47
CA GLU A 94 17.08 -7.22 -5.12
C GLU A 94 15.64 -6.70 -5.02
N GLU A 95 14.78 -7.45 -4.34
CA GLU A 95 13.40 -7.05 -4.10
C GLU A 95 13.32 -5.87 -3.13
N LEU A 96 12.59 -4.83 -3.49
CA LEU A 96 12.29 -3.71 -2.60
C LEU A 96 11.22 -4.14 -1.58
N THR A 97 11.53 -4.00 -0.30
CA THR A 97 10.65 -4.41 0.80
C THR A 97 10.52 -3.32 1.84
N ILE A 98 9.35 -3.25 2.47
CA ILE A 98 9.02 -2.33 3.56
C ILE A 98 8.55 -3.12 4.79
N SER A 99 8.47 -2.48 5.95
CA SER A 99 7.77 -3.07 7.09
C SER A 99 6.29 -2.68 7.04
N TYR A 100 5.38 -3.66 7.11
CA TYR A 100 3.94 -3.40 7.22
C TYR A 100 3.50 -3.17 8.67
N VAL A 101 4.37 -3.54 9.60
CA VAL A 101 4.13 -3.49 11.05
C VAL A 101 5.24 -2.72 11.74
N GLU A 102 5.03 -2.36 12.99
CA GLU A 102 6.06 -1.70 13.80
C GLU A 102 7.29 -2.61 13.97
N SER A 103 8.46 -2.12 13.57
CA SER A 103 9.70 -2.91 13.55
C SER A 103 10.17 -3.35 14.95
N LEU A 104 9.80 -2.61 15.99
CA LEU A 104 10.17 -2.91 17.37
C LEU A 104 9.24 -3.93 18.05
N MET A 105 8.15 -4.32 17.38
CA MET A 105 7.20 -5.28 17.91
C MET A 105 7.82 -6.68 18.00
N PRO A 106 7.62 -7.45 19.10
CA PRO A 106 8.12 -8.82 19.20
C PRO A 106 7.56 -9.74 18.10
N THR A 107 8.34 -10.72 17.65
CA THR A 107 7.95 -11.64 16.56
C THR A 107 6.57 -12.27 16.75
N ARG A 108 6.24 -12.68 17.98
CA ARG A 108 4.95 -13.29 18.30
C ARG A 108 3.77 -12.33 18.08
N GLU A 109 3.96 -11.05 18.33
CA GLU A 109 2.91 -10.04 18.13
C GLU A 109 2.80 -9.65 16.65
N ARG A 110 3.92 -9.56 15.93
CA ARG A 110 3.91 -9.30 14.48
C ARG A 110 3.16 -10.38 13.68
N GLN A 111 3.24 -11.64 14.10
CA GLN A 111 2.56 -12.77 13.43
C GLN A 111 1.04 -12.80 13.62
N LYS A 112 0.48 -12.01 14.54
CA LYS A 112 -0.97 -11.96 14.80
C LYS A 112 -1.68 -10.88 13.98
N GLN A 113 -0.94 -9.94 13.40
CA GLN A 113 -1.46 -8.87 12.55
C GLN A 113 -1.59 -9.37 11.11
#